data_AF-A0A4Q2YWT0-F1
#
_entry.id   AF-A0A4Q2YWT0-F1
#
_cell.length_a   1.000
_cell.length_b   1.000
_cell.length_c   1.000
_cell.angle_alpha   90.00
_cell.angle_beta   90.00
_cell.angle_gamma   90.00
#
_symmetry.space_group_name_H-M   'P 1'
#
loop_
_entity.id
_entity.type
_entity.pdbx_description
1 polymer ?
#
loop_
_entity_poly.entity_id
_entity_poly.type
_entity_poly.pdbx_seq_one_letter_code
_entity_poly.pdbx_strand_id
1 'polypeptide(L)' 'MATRSGPAAGDLSISEIKEFAGFPAATQRYIRRSLDIGLERDDAIARWSRDMVEETAIRVQ' A
#
# COMPACT_ATOMS: atom_id res chain seq x y z
N MET A 1 -25.89 -21.04 21.22
CA MET A 1 -25.70 -20.22 20.01
C MET A 1 -24.31 -19.58 20.14
N ALA A 2 -23.28 -20.19 19.54
CA ALA A 2 -21.92 -19.67 19.66
C ALA A 2 -21.78 -18.44 18.75
N THR A 3 -21.56 -17.27 19.34
CA THR A 3 -21.13 -16.10 18.58
C THR A 3 -19.75 -16.43 18.03
N ARG A 4 -19.63 -16.56 16.70
CA ARG A 4 -18.32 -16.52 16.05
C ARG A 4 -17.79 -15.11 16.26
N SER A 5 -17.06 -14.92 17.35
CA SER A 5 -16.29 -13.71 17.57
C SER A 5 -15.16 -13.76 16.57
N GLY A 6 -15.39 -13.15 15.40
CA GLY A 6 -14.31 -12.88 14.46
C GLY A 6 -13.24 -12.00 15.14
N PRO A 7 -12.01 -11.98 14.61
CA PRO A 7 -10.97 -11.10 15.13
C PRO A 7 -11.50 -9.66 15.19
N ALA A 8 -11.16 -8.94 16.26
CA ALA A 8 -11.50 -7.52 16.35
C ALA A 8 -10.87 -6.80 15.15
N ALA A 9 -11.52 -5.76 14.63
CA ALA A 9 -11.01 -5.00 13.48
C ALA A 9 -9.57 -4.49 13.71
N GLY A 10 -9.21 -4.20 14.97
CA GLY A 10 -7.84 -3.86 15.37
C GLY A 10 -6.83 -5.01 15.19
N ASP A 11 -7.20 -6.26 15.49
CA ASP A 11 -6.33 -7.43 15.32
C ASP A 11 -6.09 -7.75 13.85
N LEU A 12 -7.11 -7.53 13.00
CA LEU A 12 -6.97 -7.60 11.54
C LEU A 12 -6.01 -6.52 11.03
N SER A 13 -6.14 -5.28 11.50
CA SER A 13 -5.26 -4.18 11.08
C SER A 13 -3.78 -4.43 11.44
N ILE A 14 -3.50 -5.00 12.62
CA ILE A 14 -2.12 -5.35 13.02
C ILE A 14 -1.58 -6.49 12.15
N SER A 15 -2.42 -7.45 11.77
CA SER A 15 -2.03 -8.56 10.91
C SER A 15 -1.68 -8.09 9.50
N GLU A 16 -2.47 -7.18 8.92
CA GLU A 16 -2.20 -6.54 7.64
C GLU A 16 -0.88 -5.76 7.65
N ILE A 17 -0.59 -5.02 8.73
CA ILE A 17 0.68 -4.28 8.87
C ILE A 17 1.87 -5.24 8.97
N LYS A 18 1.73 -6.38 9.66
CA LYS A 18 2.78 -7.41 9.74
C LYS A 18 3.02 -8.07 8.38
N GLU A 19 1.96 -8.39 7.65
CA GLU A 19 2.07 -8.93 6.30
C GLU A 19 2.78 -7.94 5.37
N PHE A 20 2.35 -6.67 5.40
CA PHE A 20 2.97 -5.61 4.63
C PHE A 20 4.47 -5.46 4.95
N ALA A 21 4.84 -5.49 6.23
CA ALA A 21 6.23 -5.43 6.67
C ALA A 21 7.07 -6.63 6.24
N GLY A 22 6.44 -7.78 5.96
CA GLY A 22 7.10 -8.99 5.48
C GLY A 22 7.46 -8.97 3.99
N PHE A 23 6.87 -8.07 3.19
CA PHE A 23 7.19 -7.99 1.77
C PHE A 23 8.61 -7.45 1.51
N PRO A 24 9.23 -7.81 0.37
CA PRO A 24 10.46 -7.15 -0.08
C PRO A 24 10.29 -5.64 -0.19
N ALA A 25 11.36 -4.88 0.04
CA ALA A 25 11.31 -3.42 0.03
C ALA A 25 10.73 -2.83 -1.27
N ALA A 26 11.02 -3.45 -2.43
CA ALA A 26 10.45 -3.05 -3.71
C ALA A 26 8.92 -3.20 -3.76
N THR A 27 8.40 -4.31 -3.24
CA THR A 27 6.96 -4.59 -3.15
C THR A 27 6.28 -3.64 -2.18
N GLN A 28 6.89 -3.36 -1.02
CA GLN A 28 6.38 -2.36 -0.08
C GLN A 28 6.27 -0.97 -0.72
N ARG A 29 7.31 -0.54 -1.46
CA ARG A 29 7.33 0.72 -2.22
C ARG A 29 6.18 0.75 -3.24
N TYR A 30 6.01 -0.33 -4.00
CA TYR A 30 4.93 -0.45 -4.98
C TYR A 30 3.55 -0.30 -4.34
N ILE A 31 3.28 -1.02 -3.25
CA ILE A 31 1.99 -0.97 -2.55
C ILE A 31 1.71 0.44 -2.02
N ARG A 32 2.68 1.09 -1.34
CA ARG A 32 2.50 2.46 -0.83
C ARG A 32 2.21 3.45 -1.97
N ARG A 33 2.96 3.37 -3.07
CA ARG A 33 2.74 4.22 -4.25
C ARG A 33 1.36 4.01 -4.85
N SER A 34 0.94 2.77 -5.07
CA SER A 34 -0.37 2.46 -5.64
C SER A 34 -1.51 2.95 -4.74
N LEU A 35 -1.34 2.87 -3.41
CA LEU A 35 -2.29 3.43 -2.45
C LEU A 35 -2.32 4.96 -2.49
N ASP A 36 -1.16 5.63 -2.60
CA ASP A 36 -1.11 7.08 -2.70
C ASP A 36 -1.78 7.60 -3.99
N ILE A 37 -1.61 6.88 -5.12
CA ILE A 37 -2.28 7.17 -6.39
C ILE A 37 -3.79 6.93 -6.27
N GLY A 38 -4.21 5.73 -5.87
CA GLY A 38 -5.63 5.36 -5.86
C GLY A 38 -6.47 6.10 -4.81
N LEU A 39 -5.83 6.73 -3.82
CA LEU A 39 -6.49 7.56 -2.80
C LEU A 39 -6.22 9.07 -2.99
N GLU A 40 -5.59 9.47 -4.09
CA GLU A 40 -5.31 10.87 -4.44
C GLU A 40 -4.68 11.69 -3.30
N ARG A 41 -3.73 11.08 -2.54
CA ARG A 41 -3.20 11.68 -1.31
C ARG A 41 -2.23 12.82 -1.56
N ASP A 42 -1.26 12.60 -2.44
CA ASP A 42 -0.15 13.51 -2.77
C ASP A 42 0.10 13.49 -4.29
N ASP A 43 0.91 14.44 -4.79
CA ASP A 43 1.46 14.34 -6.15
C ASP A 43 2.38 13.11 -6.24
N ALA A 44 1.84 12.04 -6.81
CA ALA A 44 2.50 10.76 -6.92
C ALA A 44 3.78 10.82 -7.77
N ILE A 45 3.84 11.68 -8.78
CA ILE A 45 5.03 11.85 -9.61
C ILE A 45 6.12 12.51 -8.78
N ALA A 46 5.82 13.65 -8.15
CA ALA A 46 6.78 14.36 -7.33
C ALA A 46 7.28 13.52 -6.14
N ARG A 47 6.43 12.66 -5.58
CA ARG A 47 6.75 11.83 -4.41
C ARG A 47 7.51 10.55 -4.75
N TRP A 48 7.13 9.87 -5.82
CA TRP A 48 7.59 8.50 -6.08
C TRP A 48 8.47 8.35 -7.32
N SER A 49 8.44 9.28 -8.27
CA SER A 49 9.27 9.18 -9.48
C SER A 49 10.74 9.39 -9.16
N ARG A 50 11.61 8.56 -9.73
CA ARG A 50 13.07 8.74 -9.69
C ARG A 50 13.67 9.06 -11.05
N ASP A 51 12.94 8.76 -12.11
CA ASP A 51 13.35 8.97 -13.50
C ASP A 51 12.12 8.99 -14.42
N MET A 52 12.33 9.29 -15.70
CA MET A 52 11.26 9.38 -16.69
C MET A 52 10.52 8.05 -16.93
N VAL A 53 11.19 6.91 -16.69
CA VAL A 53 10.57 5.58 -16.84
C VAL A 53 9.60 5.34 -15.69
N GLU A 54 9.98 5.66 -14.47
CA GLU A 54 9.09 5.58 -13.30
C GLU A 54 7.95 6.57 -13.38
N GLU A 55 8.18 7.78 -13.88
CA GLU A 55 7.13 8.76 -14.12
C GLU A 55 6.08 8.22 -15.11
N THR A 56 6.54 7.62 -16.20
CA THR A 56 5.64 7.00 -17.19
C THR A 56 4.85 5.85 -16.56
N ALA A 57 5.53 5.00 -15.79
CA ALA A 57 4.90 3.90 -15.07
C ALA A 57 3.85 4.39 -14.05
N ILE A 58 4.08 5.52 -13.39
CA ILE A 58 3.13 6.14 -12.45
C ILE A 58 1.89 6.66 -13.19
N ARG A 59 2.07 7.28 -14.35
CA ARG A 59 0.96 7.87 -15.13
C ARG A 59 -0.02 6.84 -15.73
N VAL A 60 0.41 5.60 -15.87
CA VAL A 60 -0.41 4.51 -16.47
C VAL A 60 -0.98 3.54 -15.43
N GLN A 61 -0.74 3.79 -14.14
CA GLN A 61 -1.40 3.08 -13.04
C GLN A 61 -2.78 3.68 -12.75
#